data_AF-A0A497LCS6-F1
#
_entry.id   AF-A0A497LCS6-F1
#
_cell.length_a   1.000
_cell.length_b   1.000
_cell.length_c   1.000
_cell.angle_alpha   90.00
_cell.angle_beta   90.00
_cell.angle_gamma   90.00
#
_symmetry.space_group_name_H-M   'P 1'
#
loop_
_entity.id
_entity.type
_entity.pdbx_description
1 polymer ?
#
loop_
_entity_poly.entity_id
_entity_poly.type
_entity_poly.pdbx_seq_one_letter_code
_entity_poly.pdbx_strand_id
1 'polypeptide(L)'
;MVLELLSSPPIIFFVAVIVSILIFVWGGAISVKGKKTGGKLAPYACGEDFPPERFRVDVRKLFIYGLYFLIFDAFALIFALSFAKPGIFPVIFALLALIAVVVMLPVKWYE
;
A
#
# COMPACT_ATOMS: atom_id res chain seq x y z
N MET A 1 16.92 17.37 23.79
CA MET A 1 16.64 16.02 24.30
C MET A 1 15.15 15.69 24.26
N VAL A 2 14.27 16.45 24.94
CA VAL A 2 12.81 16.20 24.88
C VAL A 2 12.23 16.39 23.46
N LEU A 3 12.63 17.46 22.77
CA LEU A 3 12.15 17.74 21.41
C LEU A 3 12.58 16.66 20.40
N GLU A 4 13.83 16.19 20.50
CA GLU A 4 14.38 15.07 19.69
C GLU A 4 13.63 13.76 19.91
N LEU A 5 13.23 13.49 21.16
CA LEU A 5 12.42 12.32 21.48
C LEU A 5 11.03 12.46 20.84
N LEU A 6 10.38 13.63 20.99
CA LEU A 6 9.05 13.90 20.44
C LEU A 6 9.00 13.85 18.90
N SER A 7 10.09 14.23 18.23
CA SER A 7 10.20 14.19 16.76
C SER A 7 10.70 12.85 16.20
N SER A 8 10.93 11.85 17.06
CA SER A 8 11.40 10.53 16.60
C SER A 8 10.31 9.80 15.79
N PRO A 9 10.66 9.07 14.70
CA PRO A 9 9.69 8.37 13.87
C PRO A 9 8.74 7.41 14.62
N PRO A 10 9.20 6.62 15.62
CA PRO A 10 8.30 5.77 16.38
C PRO A 10 7.25 6.55 17.15
N ILE A 11 7.62 7.68 17.77
CA ILE A 11 6.68 8.50 18.54
C ILE A 11 5.65 9.14 17.62
N ILE A 12 6.08 9.67 16.48
CA ILE A 12 5.16 10.23 15.47
C ILE A 12 4.17 9.15 14.99
N PHE A 13 4.64 7.93 14.73
CA PHE A 13 3.78 6.81 14.35
C PHE A 13 2.70 6.53 15.40
N PHE A 14 3.07 6.40 16.67
CA PHE A 14 2.10 6.16 17.73
C PHE A 14 1.13 7.33 17.92
N VAL A 15 1.62 8.57 17.84
CA VAL A 15 0.75 9.76 17.89
C VAL A 15 -0.27 9.73 16.75
N ALA A 16 0.16 9.45 15.51
CA ALA A 16 -0.72 9.35 14.35
C ALA A 16 -1.79 8.26 14.51
N VAL A 17 -1.41 7.09 15.05
CA VAL A 17 -2.35 6.00 15.35
C VAL A 17 -3.36 6.43 16.43
N ILE A 18 -2.88 7.02 17.53
CA ILE A 18 -3.75 7.50 18.62
C ILE A 18 -4.74 8.53 18.10
N VAL A 19 -4.27 9.52 17.35
CA VAL A 19 -5.13 10.55 16.75
C VAL A 19 -6.16 9.92 15.82
N SER A 20 -5.77 8.96 14.98
CA SER A 20 -6.70 8.25 14.07
C SER A 20 -7.78 7.50 14.84
N ILE A 21 -7.42 6.82 15.94
CA ILE A 21 -8.37 6.12 16.81
C ILE A 21 -9.32 7.12 17.48
N LEU A 22 -8.82 8.25 17.98
CA LEU A 22 -9.65 9.27 18.61
C LEU A 22 -10.66 9.85 17.62
N ILE A 23 -10.23 10.16 16.40
CA ILE A 23 -11.13 10.63 15.33
C ILE A 23 -12.21 9.58 15.04
N PHE A 24 -11.84 8.30 14.92
CA PHE A 24 -12.81 7.23 14.64
C PHE A 24 -13.81 7.04 15.78
N VAL A 25 -13.34 7.02 17.03
CA VAL A 25 -14.18 6.83 18.22
C VAL A 25 -15.10 8.02 18.45
N TRP A 26 -14.57 9.25 18.41
CA TRP A 26 -15.37 10.44 18.58
C TRP A 26 -16.34 10.66 17.42
N GLY A 27 -15.90 10.42 16.18
CA GLY A 27 -16.76 10.46 15.01
C GLY A 27 -17.93 9.48 15.12
N GLY A 28 -17.65 8.24 15.54
CA GLY A 28 -18.69 7.25 15.82
C GLY A 28 -19.62 7.62 16.98
N ALA A 29 -19.08 8.24 18.05
CA ALA A 29 -19.84 8.64 19.23
C ALA A 29 -20.80 9.81 18.96
N ILE A 30 -20.36 10.80 18.18
CA ILE A 30 -21.13 12.03 17.87
C ILE A 30 -22.10 11.79 16.69
N SER A 31 -21.83 10.79 15.85
CA SER A 31 -22.67 10.50 14.68
C SER A 31 -24.15 10.23 15.02
N VAL A 32 -25.05 10.72 14.17
CA VAL A 32 -26.49 10.42 14.27
C VAL A 32 -26.71 8.95 13.90
N LYS A 33 -27.07 8.14 14.90
CA LYS A 33 -27.37 6.71 14.70
C LYS A 33 -28.77 6.55 14.11
N GLY A 34 -28.85 6.36 12.79
CA GLY A 34 -30.11 6.03 12.12
C GLY A 34 -30.59 4.60 12.42
N LYS A 35 -31.89 4.34 12.22
CA LYS A 35 -32.44 2.96 12.25
C LYS A 35 -31.72 2.09 11.21
N LYS A 36 -31.29 0.90 11.61
CA LYS A 36 -30.71 -0.13 10.74
C LYS A 36 -31.83 -0.85 10.00
N THR A 37 -32.08 -0.47 8.75
CA THR A 37 -33.06 -1.13 7.86
C THR A 37 -32.32 -1.98 6.84
N GLY A 38 -32.97 -3.00 6.28
CA GLY A 38 -32.37 -3.89 5.27
C GLY A 38 -31.75 -3.11 4.10
N GLY A 39 -32.50 -2.16 3.53
CA GLY A 39 -32.01 -1.31 2.43
C GLY A 39 -30.85 -0.37 2.81
N LYS A 40 -30.71 0.06 4.07
CA LYS A 40 -29.55 0.86 4.52
C LYS A 40 -28.29 0.03 4.72
N LEU A 41 -28.46 -1.27 4.93
CA LEU A 41 -27.36 -2.23 5.11
C LEU A 41 -27.01 -2.95 3.80
N ALA A 42 -27.88 -2.85 2.78
CA ALA A 42 -27.65 -3.41 1.46
C ALA A 42 -26.50 -2.68 0.75
N PRO A 43 -25.68 -3.39 -0.05
CA PRO A 43 -24.66 -2.76 -0.89
C PRO A 43 -25.27 -1.76 -1.86
N TYR A 44 -24.52 -0.70 -2.17
CA TYR A 44 -24.95 0.24 -3.18
C TYR A 44 -24.88 -0.40 -4.57
N ALA A 45 -26.04 -0.54 -5.21
CA ALA A 45 -26.19 -1.02 -6.60
C ALA A 45 -27.07 -0.05 -7.40
N CYS A 46 -26.78 1.25 -7.33
CA CYS A 46 -27.58 2.29 -8.02
C CYS A 46 -29.08 2.28 -7.68
N GLY A 47 -29.47 1.72 -6.54
CA GLY A 47 -30.87 1.56 -6.12
C GLY A 47 -31.56 0.29 -6.63
N GLU A 48 -30.85 -0.55 -7.39
CA GLU A 48 -31.33 -1.85 -7.85
C GLU A 48 -31.17 -2.91 -6.74
N ASP A 49 -32.09 -3.86 -6.70
CA ASP A 49 -32.02 -5.02 -5.80
C ASP A 49 -31.13 -6.09 -6.44
N PHE A 50 -29.82 -5.85 -6.38
CA PHE A 50 -28.81 -6.72 -6.95
C PHE A 50 -28.19 -7.61 -5.87
N PRO A 51 -28.08 -8.94 -6.08
CA PRO A 51 -27.48 -9.81 -5.07
C PRO A 51 -26.00 -9.46 -4.84
N PRO A 52 -25.51 -9.49 -3.60
CA PRO A 52 -24.10 -9.23 -3.29
C PRO A 52 -23.21 -10.35 -3.85
N GLU A 53 -22.77 -10.18 -5.09
CA GLU A 53 -21.84 -11.11 -5.75
C GLU A 53 -20.39 -10.66 -5.58
N ARG A 54 -19.53 -11.60 -5.20
CA ARG A 54 -18.08 -11.38 -5.17
C ARG A 54 -17.53 -11.63 -6.57
N PHE A 55 -17.56 -10.60 -7.41
CA PHE A 55 -16.98 -10.68 -8.75
C PHE A 55 -15.48 -10.97 -8.67
N ARG A 56 -15.03 -11.95 -9.45
CA ARG A 56 -13.60 -12.17 -9.68
C ARG A 56 -13.14 -11.19 -10.75
N VAL A 57 -12.66 -10.03 -10.30
CA VAL A 57 -12.06 -9.03 -11.19
C VAL A 57 -10.72 -9.56 -11.68
N ASP A 58 -10.46 -9.41 -12.98
CA ASP A 58 -9.16 -9.72 -13.55
C ASP A 58 -8.11 -8.71 -13.06
N VAL A 59 -7.31 -9.13 -12.08
CA VAL A 59 -6.23 -8.35 -11.49
C VAL A 59 -4.85 -8.70 -12.05
N ARG A 60 -4.77 -9.47 -13.15
CA ARG A 60 -3.48 -9.89 -13.74
C ARG A 60 -2.56 -8.71 -14.02
N LYS A 61 -3.08 -7.64 -14.63
CA LYS A 61 -2.31 -6.42 -14.90
C LYS A 61 -1.82 -5.75 -13.61
N LEU A 62 -2.69 -5.63 -12.62
CA LEU A 62 -2.34 -5.06 -11.32
C LEU A 62 -1.24 -5.87 -10.63
N PHE A 63 -1.29 -7.20 -10.74
CA PHE A 63 -0.28 -8.09 -10.19
C PHE A 63 1.10 -7.89 -10.85
N ILE A 64 1.13 -7.76 -12.18
CA ILE A 64 2.37 -7.46 -12.92
C ILE A 64 2.96 -6.11 -12.47
N TYR A 65 2.13 -5.07 -12.34
CA TYR A 65 2.59 -3.78 -11.81
C TYR A 65 3.10 -3.89 -10.37
N GLY A 66 2.41 -4.65 -9.51
CA GLY A 66 2.84 -4.90 -8.13
C GLY A 66 4.19 -5.61 -8.04
N LEU A 67 4.45 -6.51 -8.98
CA LEU A 67 5.73 -7.23 -9.07
C LEU A 67 6.87 -6.32 -9.52
N TYR A 68 6.66 -5.47 -10.54
CA TYR A 68 7.63 -4.43 -10.89
C TYR A 68 7.88 -3.47 -9.73
N PHE A 69 6.81 -3.03 -9.05
CA PHE A 69 6.91 -2.18 -7.87
C PHE A 69 7.80 -2.83 -6.80
N LEU A 70 7.59 -4.11 -6.49
CA LEU A 70 8.40 -4.84 -5.51
C LEU A 70 9.88 -4.91 -5.90
N ILE A 71 10.18 -5.17 -7.18
CA ILE A 71 11.56 -5.20 -7.69
C ILE A 71 12.23 -3.84 -7.49
N PHE A 72 11.54 -2.76 -7.88
CA PHE A 72 12.08 -1.41 -7.75
C PHE A 72 12.18 -0.92 -6.30
N ASP A 73 11.23 -1.28 -5.44
CA ASP A 73 11.23 -0.92 -4.02
C ASP A 73 12.39 -1.59 -3.27
N ALA A 74 12.59 -2.90 -3.47
CA ALA A 74 13.74 -3.62 -2.93
C ALA A 74 15.07 -3.09 -3.48
N PHE A 75 15.13 -2.82 -4.80
CA PHE A 75 16.30 -2.21 -5.42
C PHE A 75 16.61 -0.84 -4.82
N ALA A 76 15.62 0.03 -4.66
CA ALA A 76 15.83 1.38 -4.14
C ALA A 76 16.45 1.36 -2.73
N LEU A 77 15.96 0.48 -1.84
CA LEU A 77 16.52 0.31 -0.50
C LEU A 77 18.00 -0.14 -0.55
N ILE A 78 18.29 -1.23 -1.28
CA ILE A 78 19.64 -1.82 -1.34
C ILE A 78 20.61 -0.85 -2.03
N PHE A 79 20.17 -0.21 -3.10
CA PHE A 79 20.94 0.79 -3.83
C PHE A 79 21.25 1.99 -2.95
N ALA A 80 20.27 2.53 -2.21
CA ALA A 80 20.51 3.63 -1.27
C ALA A 80 21.52 3.25 -0.19
N LEU A 81 21.41 2.06 0.41
CA LEU A 81 22.35 1.59 1.43
C LEU A 81 23.77 1.37 0.87
N SER A 82 23.89 1.02 -0.40
CA SER A 82 25.19 0.77 -1.04
C SER A 82 26.05 2.03 -1.18
N PHE A 83 25.47 3.24 -1.09
CA PHE A 83 26.23 4.50 -1.10
C PHE A 83 26.96 4.80 0.21
N ALA A 84 26.68 4.09 1.31
CA ALA A 84 27.37 4.28 2.58
C ALA A 84 28.89 4.01 2.48
N LYS A 85 29.31 3.17 1.53
CA LYS A 85 30.71 3.00 1.12
C LYS A 85 30.78 2.93 -0.40
N PRO A 86 31.05 4.05 -1.08
CA PRO A 86 31.06 4.09 -2.54
C PRO A 86 32.10 3.11 -3.09
N GLY A 87 31.69 2.28 -4.03
CA GLY A 87 32.46 1.16 -4.58
C GLY A 87 31.69 0.49 -5.71
N ILE A 88 31.94 -0.79 -5.95
CA ILE A 88 31.31 -1.52 -7.07
C ILE A 88 29.88 -1.99 -6.79
N PHE A 89 29.47 -2.04 -5.52
CA PHE A 89 28.16 -2.57 -5.10
C PHE A 89 26.94 -1.84 -5.67
N PRO A 90 26.85 -0.48 -5.70
CA PRO A 90 25.73 0.21 -6.34
C PRO A 90 25.57 -0.19 -7.82
N VAL A 91 26.69 -0.34 -8.54
CA VAL A 91 26.70 -0.74 -9.96
C VAL A 91 26.20 -2.17 -10.10
N ILE A 92 26.65 -3.09 -9.26
CA ILE A 92 26.19 -4.50 -9.26
C ILE A 92 24.68 -4.56 -9.01
N PHE A 93 24.16 -3.86 -8.00
CA PHE A 93 22.73 -3.88 -7.71
C PHE A 93 21.89 -3.23 -8.81
N ALA A 94 22.39 -2.17 -9.45
CA ALA A 94 21.72 -1.57 -10.60
C ALA A 94 21.66 -2.54 -11.80
N LEU A 95 22.74 -3.29 -12.06
CA LEU A 95 22.75 -4.31 -13.10
C LEU A 95 21.80 -5.47 -12.78
N LEU A 96 21.75 -5.92 -11.53
CA LEU A 96 20.82 -6.98 -11.10
C LEU A 96 19.36 -6.55 -11.28
N ALA A 97 19.01 -5.32 -10.90
CA ALA A 97 17.68 -4.77 -11.12
C ALA A 97 17.34 -4.66 -12.60
N LEU A 98 18.30 -4.20 -13.43
CA LEU A 98 18.14 -4.15 -14.88
C LEU A 98 17.89 -5.53 -15.48
N ILE A 99 18.67 -6.54 -15.08
CA ILE A 99 18.49 -7.93 -15.52
C ILE A 99 17.09 -8.43 -15.12
N ALA A 100 16.66 -8.19 -13.88
CA ALA A 100 15.34 -8.61 -13.41
C ALA A 100 14.20 -8.00 -14.26
N VAL A 101 14.30 -6.72 -14.60
CA VAL A 101 13.32 -6.04 -15.47
C VAL A 101 13.38 -6.60 -16.90
N VAL A 102 14.58 -6.74 -17.47
CA VAL A 102 14.77 -7.25 -18.84
C VAL A 102 14.26 -8.67 -18.99
N VAL A 103 14.44 -9.54 -17.99
CA VAL A 103 13.90 -10.90 -17.99
C VAL A 103 12.37 -10.90 -17.98
N MET A 104 11.73 -9.90 -17.36
CA MET A 104 10.27 -9.80 -17.34
C MET A 104 9.64 -9.19 -18.60
N LEU A 105 10.37 -8.37 -19.36
CA LEU A 105 9.87 -7.72 -20.57
C LEU A 105 9.38 -8.69 -21.67
N PRO A 106 10.10 -9.78 -22.02
CA PRO A 106 9.67 -10.70 -23.07
C PRO A 106 8.62 -11.71 -22.59
N VAL A 107 8.31 -11.75 -21.28
CA VAL A 107 7.29 -12.65 -20.76
C VAL A 107 5.92 -12.14 -21.25
N LYS A 108 5.30 -12.91 -22.14
CA LYS A 108 3.95 -12.63 -22.63
C LYS A 108 2.95 -12.98 -21.52
N TRP A 109 2.74 -12.06 -20.59
CA TRP A 109 1.91 -12.28 -19.40
C TRP A 109 0.40 -12.48 -19.69
N TYR A 110 -0.03 -12.36 -20.94
CA TYR A 110 -1.43 -12.17 -21.31
C TYR A 110 -1.93 -13.04 -22.49
N GLU A 111 -1.41 -14.25 -22.65
CA GLU A 111 -2.23 -15.32 -23.27
C GLU A 111 -3.09 -16.00 -22.21
#